data_AF-A0A8B9I064-F1
#
_entry.id   AF-A0A8B9I064-F1
#
_cell.length_a   1.000
_cell.length_b   1.000
_cell.length_c   1.000
_cell.angle_alpha   90.00
_cell.angle_beta   90.00
_cell.angle_gamma   90.00
#
_symmetry.space_group_name_H-M   'P 1'
#
loop_
_entity.id
_entity.type
_entity.pdbx_description
1 polymer ?
#
loop_
_entity_poly.entity_id
_entity_poly.type
_entity_poly.pdbx_seq_one_letter_code
_entity_poly.pdbx_strand_id
1 'polypeptide(L)'
;MKIQHVFNLFGSKIPCDKCDYGNVLPLSTGCNVENACNNLGICAERTAICKAVSEGHRSFKAIAVASDMMDHYISPCGGCRQFMREFGLQWDVYLSKPDGSFIKKTVEELLPVSFGPEDLRRKKAVPASENSL
;
A
#
# COMPACT_ATOMS: atom_id res chain seq x y z
N MET A 1 -10.27 0.06 -19.48
CA MET A 1 -8.97 -0.38 -18.95
C MET A 1 -8.20 0.88 -18.59
N LYS A 2 -8.14 1.25 -17.31
CA LYS A 2 -7.55 2.52 -16.86
C LYS A 2 -6.24 2.20 -16.17
N ILE A 3 -5.12 2.62 -16.75
CA ILE A 3 -3.80 2.35 -16.18
C ILE A 3 -3.66 3.21 -14.92
N GLN A 4 -3.47 2.55 -13.78
CA GLN A 4 -3.12 3.21 -12.53
C GLN A 4 -1.61 3.29 -12.42
N HIS A 5 -1.09 4.46 -12.06
CA HIS A 5 0.34 4.65 -11.81
C HIS A 5 0.55 5.00 -10.35
N VAL A 6 1.59 4.43 -9.76
CA VAL A 6 1.94 4.64 -8.35
C VAL A 6 3.39 5.02 -8.18
N PHE A 7 3.64 5.96 -7.27
CA PHE A 7 4.96 6.42 -6.84
C PHE A 7 5.10 6.24 -5.33
N ASN A 8 6.09 5.47 -4.88
CA ASN A 8 6.36 5.23 -3.46
C ASN A 8 7.58 6.03 -2.98
N LEU A 9 7.44 6.78 -1.89
CA LEU A 9 8.52 7.58 -1.30
C LEU A 9 9.01 6.88 -0.01
N PHE A 10 10.23 6.33 -0.04
CA PHE A 10 10.80 5.67 1.14
C PHE A 10 11.19 6.65 2.23
N GLY A 11 11.31 6.17 3.47
CA GLY A 11 11.84 6.95 4.60
C GLY A 11 12.86 6.16 5.39
N SER A 12 14.14 6.44 5.16
CA SER A 12 15.31 6.42 6.07
C SER A 12 16.58 6.33 5.22
N LYS A 13 17.61 7.12 5.54
CA LYS A 13 18.91 7.15 4.85
C LYS A 13 19.45 5.74 4.63
N ILE A 14 19.59 5.34 3.39
CA ILE A 14 20.44 4.21 3.01
C ILE A 14 21.79 4.82 2.66
N PRO A 15 22.89 4.46 3.33
CA PRO A 15 24.21 4.79 2.83
C PRO A 15 24.38 4.02 1.52
N CYS A 16 24.15 4.71 0.41
CA CYS A 16 24.34 4.20 -0.93
C CYS A 16 25.40 5.08 -1.59
N ASP A 17 26.60 4.51 -1.76
CA ASP A 17 27.78 5.14 -2.34
C ASP A 17 27.62 5.41 -3.86
N LYS A 18 26.39 5.40 -4.38
CA LYS A 18 26.03 5.52 -5.80
C LYS A 18 24.85 6.45 -6.09
N CYS A 19 24.39 7.26 -5.13
CA CYS A 19 23.35 8.25 -5.39
C CYS A 19 23.98 9.59 -5.84
N ASP A 20 24.18 9.75 -7.15
CA ASP A 20 24.66 11.00 -7.78
C ASP A 20 23.63 12.16 -7.83
N TYR A 21 22.59 12.11 -6.99
CA TYR A 21 21.65 13.22 -6.82
C TYR A 21 21.38 13.39 -5.32
N GLY A 22 21.84 14.52 -4.77
CA GLY A 22 21.77 14.80 -3.33
C GLY A 22 20.40 14.52 -2.71
N ASN A 23 20.38 13.71 -1.66
CA ASN A 23 19.24 13.47 -0.76
C ASN A 23 17.92 13.01 -1.41
N VAL A 24 17.94 12.25 -2.51
CA VAL A 24 16.71 11.66 -3.07
C VAL A 24 16.43 10.32 -2.40
N LEU A 25 15.28 10.18 -1.75
CA LEU A 25 14.79 8.90 -1.23
C LEU A 25 14.58 7.93 -2.42
N PRO A 26 14.85 6.62 -2.27
CA PRO A 26 14.58 5.68 -3.35
C PRO A 26 13.10 5.76 -3.76
N LEU A 27 12.81 5.47 -5.03
CA LEU A 27 11.46 5.56 -5.60
C LEU A 27 11.12 4.26 -6.30
N SER A 28 10.14 3.53 -5.78
CA SER A 28 9.59 2.37 -6.47
C SER A 28 8.27 2.76 -7.14
N THR A 29 8.17 2.42 -8.42
CA THR A 29 6.95 2.65 -9.22
C THR A 29 6.23 1.34 -9.49
N GLY A 30 4.92 1.44 -9.73
CA GLY A 30 4.08 0.30 -10.09
C GLY A 30 2.91 0.71 -10.97
N CYS A 31 2.40 -0.25 -11.72
CA CYS A 31 1.15 -0.15 -12.45
C CYS A 31 0.30 -1.41 -12.23
N ASN A 32 -0.99 -1.31 -12.56
CA ASN A 32 -1.84 -2.49 -12.56
C ASN A 32 -1.43 -3.43 -13.72
N VAL A 33 -1.43 -4.73 -13.43
CA VAL A 33 -1.17 -5.79 -14.40
C VAL A 33 -2.36 -6.72 -14.38
N GLU A 34 -3.09 -6.74 -15.50
CA GLU A 34 -4.32 -7.50 -15.65
C GLU A 34 -4.05 -8.90 -16.19
N ASN A 35 -5.06 -9.77 -16.06
CA ASN A 35 -5.04 -11.12 -16.61
C ASN A 35 -6.42 -11.49 -17.15
N ALA A 36 -6.48 -12.38 -18.14
CA ALA A 36 -7.74 -12.90 -18.66
C ALA A 36 -8.60 -13.59 -17.57
N CYS A 37 -7.94 -14.23 -16.60
CA CYS A 37 -8.59 -14.61 -15.35
C CYS A 37 -8.53 -13.42 -14.39
N ASN A 38 -9.62 -12.65 -14.32
CA ASN A 38 -9.69 -11.35 -13.63
C ASN A 38 -9.18 -11.37 -12.17
N ASN A 39 -9.27 -12.51 -11.48
CA ASN A 39 -8.81 -12.65 -10.08
C ASN A 39 -7.28 -12.73 -9.94
N LEU A 40 -6.54 -12.92 -11.04
CA LEU A 40 -5.07 -12.98 -11.04
C LEU A 40 -4.42 -11.61 -11.23
N GLY A 41 -5.21 -10.57 -11.50
CA GLY A 41 -4.71 -9.21 -11.65
C GLY A 41 -4.13 -8.63 -10.36
N ILE A 42 -3.13 -7.76 -10.50
CA ILE A 42 -2.50 -7.02 -9.39
C ILE A 42 -2.63 -5.52 -9.63
N CYS A 43 -2.99 -4.78 -8.58
CA CYS A 43 -3.15 -3.33 -8.66
C CYS A 43 -1.79 -2.62 -8.55
N ALA A 44 -1.73 -1.37 -9.00
CA ALA A 44 -0.51 -0.58 -9.05
C ALA A 44 0.19 -0.43 -7.69
N GLU A 45 -0.58 -0.27 -6.61
CA GLU A 45 -0.07 -0.10 -5.25
C GLU A 45 0.67 -1.37 -4.81
N ARG A 46 0.06 -2.54 -5.04
CA ARG A 46 0.65 -3.84 -4.70
C ARG A 46 1.89 -4.10 -5.54
N THR A 47 1.88 -3.77 -6.84
CA THR A 47 3.07 -3.88 -7.68
C THR A 47 4.23 -3.03 -7.15
N ALA A 48 3.97 -1.76 -6.80
CA ALA A 48 5.00 -0.86 -6.28
C ALA A 48 5.56 -1.33 -4.93
N ILE A 49 4.70 -1.80 -4.02
CA ILE A 49 5.11 -2.30 -2.70
C ILE A 49 5.87 -3.63 -2.85
N CYS A 50 5.42 -4.56 -3.69
CA CYS A 50 6.13 -5.81 -3.95
C CYS A 50 7.54 -5.55 -4.49
N LYS A 51 7.69 -4.62 -5.45
CA LYS A 51 9.00 -4.21 -5.95
C LYS A 51 9.89 -3.69 -4.83
N ALA A 52 9.39 -2.72 -4.07
CA ALA A 52 10.08 -2.14 -2.92
C ALA A 52 10.57 -3.20 -1.91
N VAL A 53 9.70 -4.12 -1.53
CA VAL A 53 9.99 -5.17 -0.55
C VAL A 53 11.01 -6.17 -1.11
N SER A 54 10.95 -6.49 -2.40
CA SER A 54 11.93 -7.36 -3.06
C SER A 54 13.34 -6.75 -3.08
N GLU A 55 13.43 -5.42 -3.06
CA GLU A 55 14.67 -4.65 -2.98
C GLU A 55 15.12 -4.40 -1.52
N GLY A 56 14.41 -4.99 -0.53
CA GLY A 56 14.76 -4.90 0.89
C GLY A 56 14.10 -3.72 1.63
N HIS A 57 13.26 -2.93 0.99
CA HIS A 57 12.59 -1.79 1.61
C HIS A 57 11.24 -2.17 2.21
N ARG A 58 11.10 -2.06 3.54
CA ARG A 58 9.88 -2.41 4.29
C ARG A 58 9.29 -1.27 5.12
N SER A 59 9.93 -0.10 5.12
CA SER A 59 9.47 1.11 5.80
C SER A 59 9.10 2.15 4.75
N PHE A 60 7.86 2.61 4.80
CA PHE A 60 7.29 3.52 3.81
C PHE A 60 6.86 4.82 4.47
N LYS A 61 7.14 5.95 3.80
CA LYS A 61 6.71 7.27 4.27
C LYS A 61 5.42 7.71 3.58
N ALA A 62 5.33 7.44 2.28
CA ALA A 62 4.18 7.83 1.49
C ALA A 62 4.03 7.01 0.21
N ILE A 63 2.80 6.94 -0.30
CA ILE A 63 2.46 6.42 -1.62
C ILE A 63 1.51 7.38 -2.33
N ALA A 64 1.77 7.66 -3.60
CA ALA A 64 0.86 8.43 -4.45
C ALA A 64 0.22 7.53 -5.49
N VAL A 65 -1.11 7.63 -5.64
CA VAL A 65 -1.91 6.84 -6.57
C VAL A 65 -2.52 7.79 -7.60
N ALA A 66 -2.34 7.45 -8.88
CA ALA A 66 -2.85 8.20 -10.01
C ALA A 66 -3.67 7.32 -10.95
N SER A 67 -4.68 7.92 -11.57
CA SER A 67 -5.49 7.33 -12.63
C SER A 67 -5.92 8.43 -13.60
N ASP A 68 -6.58 8.03 -14.69
CA ASP A 68 -7.21 8.94 -15.67
C ASP A 68 -8.65 9.36 -15.27
N MET A 69 -9.05 9.18 -14.01
CA MET A 69 -10.39 9.55 -13.52
C MET A 69 -10.44 11.03 -13.17
N MET A 70 -11.25 11.81 -13.88
CA MET A 70 -11.37 13.26 -13.63
C MET A 70 -12.40 13.61 -12.54
N ASP A 71 -13.51 12.87 -12.48
CA ASP A 71 -14.64 13.23 -11.63
C ASP A 71 -14.37 13.01 -10.13
N HIS A 72 -13.53 12.04 -9.78
CA HIS A 72 -13.24 11.65 -8.39
C HIS A 72 -11.77 11.31 -8.20
N TYR A 73 -11.28 11.52 -6.97
CA TYR A 73 -9.93 11.10 -6.60
C TYR A 73 -9.84 9.59 -6.62
N ILE A 74 -8.75 9.05 -7.19
CA ILE A 74 -8.56 7.59 -7.18
C ILE A 74 -8.37 7.10 -5.75
N SER A 75 -9.20 6.14 -5.34
CA SER A 75 -9.07 5.49 -4.04
C SER A 75 -8.51 4.08 -4.20
N PRO A 76 -7.53 3.67 -3.36
CA PRO A 76 -7.05 2.30 -3.35
C PRO A 76 -8.18 1.33 -2.96
N CYS A 77 -8.18 0.15 -3.58
CA CYS A 77 -9.16 -0.89 -3.27
C CYS A 77 -8.89 -1.51 -1.88
N GLY A 78 -9.88 -2.21 -1.32
CA GLY A 78 -9.75 -2.81 0.02
C GLY A 78 -8.54 -3.74 0.16
N GLY A 79 -8.21 -4.53 -0.87
CA GLY A 79 -7.04 -5.39 -0.89
C GLY A 79 -5.72 -4.60 -0.84
N CYS A 80 -5.61 -3.49 -1.56
CA CYS A 80 -4.43 -2.62 -1.49
C CYS A 80 -4.31 -1.94 -0.12
N ARG A 81 -5.43 -1.49 0.47
CA ARG A 81 -5.43 -0.92 1.82
C ARG A 81 -4.93 -1.92 2.86
N GLN A 82 -5.42 -3.15 2.81
CA GLN A 82 -4.97 -4.23 3.69
C GLN A 82 -3.49 -4.58 3.46
N PHE A 83 -3.04 -4.59 2.20
CA PHE A 83 -1.64 -4.84 1.86
C PHE A 83 -0.72 -3.73 2.38
N MET A 84 -1.12 -2.47 2.27
CA MET A 84 -0.41 -1.33 2.83
C MET A 84 -0.30 -1.42 4.36
N ARG A 85 -1.39 -1.81 5.01
CA ARG A 85 -1.50 -1.94 6.46
C ARG A 85 -0.51 -2.94 7.07
N GLU A 86 -0.12 -3.97 6.32
CA GLU A 86 0.91 -4.93 6.75
C GLU A 86 2.24 -4.24 7.10
N PHE A 87 2.55 -3.12 6.44
CA PHE A 87 3.80 -2.37 6.61
C PHE A 87 3.65 -1.13 7.50
N GLY A 88 2.51 -0.99 8.18
CA GLY A 88 2.25 0.10 9.11
C GLY A 88 1.00 0.91 8.76
N LEU A 89 0.54 1.65 9.75
CA LEU A 89 -0.69 2.47 9.68
C LEU A 89 -0.40 3.96 9.45
N GLN A 90 0.79 4.42 9.86
CA GLN A 90 1.14 5.84 9.97
C GLN A 90 2.02 6.29 8.79
N TRP A 91 1.53 6.08 7.57
CA TRP A 91 2.16 6.60 6.36
C TRP A 91 1.12 7.18 5.41
N ASP A 92 1.56 8.16 4.62
CA ASP A 92 0.68 9.01 3.82
C ASP A 92 0.28 8.33 2.50
N VAL A 93 -0.98 8.47 2.12
CA VAL A 93 -1.55 8.02 0.86
C VAL A 93 -2.12 9.24 0.15
N TYR A 94 -1.54 9.57 -1.01
CA TYR A 94 -1.96 10.68 -1.86
C TYR A 94 -2.87 10.16 -2.96
N LEU A 95 -4.14 10.56 -2.91
CA LEU A 95 -5.19 10.20 -3.85
C LEU A 95 -5.31 11.33 -4.87
N SER A 96 -4.80 11.13 -6.09
CA SER A 96 -4.70 12.21 -7.07
C SER A 96 -5.79 12.18 -8.14
N LYS A 97 -5.91 13.29 -8.85
CA LYS A 97 -6.65 13.45 -10.11
C LYS A 97 -5.70 13.89 -11.24
N PRO A 98 -6.08 13.72 -12.52
CA PRO A 98 -5.31 14.19 -13.67
C PRO A 98 -5.02 15.70 -13.69
N ASP A 99 -5.85 16.52 -13.02
CA ASP A 99 -5.66 17.97 -12.92
C ASP A 99 -4.58 18.38 -11.89
N GLY A 100 -3.93 17.39 -11.26
CA GLY A 100 -2.87 17.60 -10.26
C GLY A 100 -3.38 17.83 -8.84
N SER A 101 -4.70 17.96 -8.64
CA SER A 101 -5.28 18.02 -7.29
C SER A 101 -5.15 16.65 -6.59
N PHE A 102 -5.08 16.68 -5.25
CA PHE A 102 -5.03 15.45 -4.46
C PHE A 102 -5.65 15.60 -3.08
N ILE A 103 -6.04 14.46 -2.49
CA ILE A 103 -6.37 14.33 -1.08
C ILE A 103 -5.27 13.50 -0.40
N LYS A 104 -4.79 13.96 0.75
CA LYS A 104 -3.91 13.18 1.61
C LYS A 104 -4.71 12.45 2.68
N LYS A 105 -4.43 11.16 2.86
CA LYS A 105 -4.94 10.32 3.96
C LYS A 105 -3.83 9.49 4.56
N THR A 106 -3.99 8.99 5.78
CA THR A 106 -3.15 7.89 6.29
C THR A 106 -3.75 6.54 5.93
N VAL A 107 -2.95 5.47 6.04
CA VAL A 107 -3.48 4.11 5.89
C VAL A 107 -4.54 3.80 6.96
N GLU A 108 -4.36 4.30 8.18
CA GLU A 108 -5.35 4.17 9.26
C GLU A 108 -6.71 4.81 8.90
N GLU A 109 -6.69 6.02 8.35
CA GLU A 109 -7.92 6.69 7.92
C GLU A 109 -8.63 5.94 6.77
N LEU A 110 -7.86 5.28 5.90
CA LEU A 110 -8.40 4.49 4.80
C LEU A 110 -8.91 3.11 5.24
N LEU A 111 -8.40 2.57 6.35
CA LEU A 111 -8.76 1.25 6.85
C LEU A 111 -8.89 1.27 8.38
N PRO A 112 -9.93 1.93 8.92
CA PRO A 112 -10.14 2.03 10.36
C PRO A 112 -10.44 0.66 10.95
N VAL A 113 -9.96 0.43 12.19
CA VAL A 113 -10.18 -0.82 12.95
C VAL A 113 -9.78 -2.07 12.13
N SER A 114 -8.65 -1.97 11.45
CA SER A 114 -8.19 -3.01 10.51
C SER A 114 -7.67 -4.27 11.20
N PHE A 115 -7.99 -5.42 10.61
CA PHE A 115 -7.32 -6.68 10.91
C PHE A 115 -5.84 -6.61 10.55
N GLY A 116 -4.95 -7.21 11.33
CA GLY A 116 -3.56 -7.40 10.93
C GLY A 116 -2.72 -8.28 11.84
N PRO A 117 -1.37 -8.11 11.84
CA PRO A 117 -0.46 -9.04 12.50
C PRO A 117 -0.75 -9.29 13.98
N GLU A 118 -1.27 -8.29 14.69
CA GLU A 118 -1.68 -8.40 16.09
C GLU A 118 -2.85 -9.36 16.31
N ASP A 119 -3.76 -9.52 15.35
CA ASP A 119 -4.92 -10.41 15.47
C ASP A 119 -4.53 -11.88 15.31
N LEU A 120 -3.53 -12.16 14.48
CA LEU A 120 -2.98 -13.51 14.28
C LEU A 120 -2.32 -14.08 15.55
N ARG A 121 -1.94 -13.22 16.50
CA ARG A 121 -1.31 -13.61 17.78
C ARG A 121 -2.31 -13.75 18.92
N ARG A 122 -3.60 -13.44 18.71
CA ARG A 122 -4.61 -13.52 19.77
C ARG A 122 -4.95 -14.99 20.09
N LYS A 123 -5.08 -15.30 21.38
CA LYS A 123 -5.61 -16.60 21.82
C LYS A 123 -7.05 -16.73 21.33
N LYS A 124 -7.37 -17.84 20.65
CA LYS A 124 -8.75 -18.15 20.28
C LYS A 124 -9.55 -18.43 21.55
N ALA A 125 -10.77 -17.90 21.64
CA ALA A 125 -11.70 -18.34 22.66
C ALA A 125 -11.96 -19.84 22.45
N VAL A 126 -11.73 -20.66 23.47
CA VAL A 126 -12.16 -22.06 23.47
C VAL A 126 -13.67 -22.03 23.72
N PRO A 127 -14.51 -22.60 22.82
CA PRO A 127 -15.94 -22.65 23.06
C PRO A 127 -16.24 -23.41 24.36
N ALA A 128 -17.18 -22.89 25.16
CA ALA A 128 -17.51 -23.39 26.49
C ALA A 128 -18.18 -24.78 26.53
N SER A 129 -18.22 -25.52 25.42
CA SER A 129 -18.96 -26.78 25.27
C SER A 129 -18.13 -28.06 25.46
N GLU A 130 -16.86 -27.98 25.87
CA GLU A 130 -15.99 -29.16 26.11
C GLU A 130 -15.83 -29.55 27.59
N ASN A 131 -16.74 -29.15 28.48
CA ASN A 131 -16.71 -29.52 29.91
C ASN A 131 -17.95 -30.32 30.37
N SER A 132 -18.43 -31.24 29.53
CA SER A 132 -19.46 -32.20 29.95
C SER A 132 -19.38 -33.48 29.13
N LEU A 133 -18.43 -34.36 29.49
CA LEU A 133 -18.55 -35.81 29.55
C LEU A 133 -17.59 -36.35 30.62
#